data_AF-A0A1C2E720-F1
#
_entry.id   AF-A0A1C2E720-F1
#
_cell.length_a   1.000
_cell.length_b   1.000
_cell.length_c   1.000
_cell.angle_alpha   90.00
_cell.angle_beta   90.00
_cell.angle_gamma   90.00
#
_symmetry.space_group_name_H-M   'P 1'
#
loop_
_entity.id
_entity.type
_entity.pdbx_description
1 polymer ?
#
loop_
_entity_poly.entity_id
_entity_poly.type
_entity_poly.pdbx_seq_one_letter_code
_entity_poly.pdbx_strand_id
1 'polypeptide(L)'
;MDFDDLVEQVAAPEKRAGKVADGIEHKMHEGAVMVAYAMHLLRTTEAKHVRIHPDGEHGKRFDFTGWLARRGFDKATSTGTTTYGGEYWHKNGWRITIHPSSGKGDVVAEVGNHIVTAECTGGIINTRHAGQVSRLYKGLCETVGLLMASESPGRQVAVIPYTESTLRLATRMAPRCALAGIEIALVGSRGEVTDVVAADGRQ
;
A
#
# COMPACT_ATOMS: atom_id res chain seq x y z
N MET A 1 4.84 5.32 -16.99
CA MET A 1 5.77 5.10 -15.86
C MET A 1 5.76 3.62 -15.57
N ASP A 2 6.93 3.00 -15.49
CA ASP A 2 7.09 1.57 -15.21
C ASP A 2 6.94 1.31 -13.69
N PHE A 3 6.42 0.15 -13.30
CA PHE A 3 6.17 -0.31 -11.93
C PHE A 3 6.61 -1.78 -11.71
N ASP A 4 7.39 -2.33 -12.63
CA ASP A 4 7.77 -3.75 -12.63
C ASP A 4 8.75 -4.13 -11.49
N ASP A 5 9.31 -3.15 -10.76
CA ASP A 5 10.21 -3.31 -9.61
C ASP A 5 9.50 -3.10 -8.24
N LEU A 6 8.16 -3.09 -8.20
CA LEU A 6 7.40 -3.12 -6.94
C LEU A 6 7.46 -4.47 -6.21
N VAL A 7 7.67 -5.55 -6.97
CA VAL A 7 7.64 -6.92 -6.49
C VAL A 7 9.06 -7.48 -6.45
N GLU A 8 9.49 -7.88 -5.26
CA GLU A 8 10.74 -8.60 -5.08
C GLU A 8 10.52 -10.09 -5.40
N GLN A 9 11.34 -10.64 -6.29
CA GLN A 9 11.36 -12.06 -6.60
C GLN A 9 12.43 -12.76 -5.77
N VAL A 10 12.02 -13.72 -4.93
CA VAL A 10 12.95 -14.44 -4.05
C VAL A 10 12.66 -15.93 -4.05
N ALA A 11 13.71 -16.75 -3.90
CA ALA A 11 13.54 -18.18 -3.70
C ALA A 11 12.64 -18.45 -2.48
N ALA A 12 11.60 -19.23 -2.70
CA ALA A 12 10.72 -19.70 -1.64
C ALA A 12 11.51 -20.63 -0.71
N PRO A 13 11.27 -20.58 0.62
CA PRO A 13 11.76 -21.62 1.51
C PRO A 13 11.28 -23.00 1.04
N GLU A 14 12.10 -24.03 1.24
CA GLU A 14 11.86 -25.41 0.75
C GLU A 14 10.42 -25.89 1.01
N LYS A 15 9.91 -25.68 2.23
CA LYS A 15 8.55 -26.06 2.65
C LYS A 15 7.42 -25.35 1.88
N ARG A 16 7.72 -24.26 1.19
CA ARG A 16 6.78 -23.43 0.43
C ARG A 16 7.05 -23.41 -1.07
N ALA A 17 8.17 -23.94 -1.55
CA ALA A 17 8.55 -23.92 -2.97
C ALA A 17 7.47 -24.53 -3.87
N GLY A 18 6.88 -25.66 -3.48
CA GLY A 18 5.76 -26.29 -4.20
C GLY A 18 4.42 -25.54 -4.11
N LYS A 19 4.38 -24.35 -3.51
CA LYS A 19 3.17 -23.52 -3.37
C LYS A 19 3.25 -22.21 -4.14
N VAL A 20 4.33 -22.00 -4.90
CA VAL A 20 4.53 -20.86 -5.80
C VAL A 20 5.05 -21.37 -7.15
N ALA A 21 4.92 -20.58 -8.20
CA ALA A 21 5.47 -20.93 -9.51
C ALA A 21 7.00 -20.92 -9.44
N ASP A 22 7.64 -21.93 -10.03
CA ASP A 22 9.09 -22.08 -10.16
C ASP A 22 9.87 -21.99 -8.83
N GLY A 23 9.20 -22.20 -7.70
CA GLY A 23 9.80 -22.02 -6.38
C GLY A 23 10.14 -20.56 -6.05
N ILE A 24 9.57 -19.57 -6.75
CA ILE A 24 9.83 -18.14 -6.56
C ILE A 24 8.64 -17.45 -5.88
N GLU A 25 8.85 -16.86 -4.71
CA GLU A 25 7.88 -15.98 -4.05
C GLU A 25 7.95 -14.57 -4.66
N HIS A 26 6.78 -14.03 -4.98
CA HIS A 26 6.59 -12.63 -5.36
C HIS A 26 6.21 -11.85 -4.11
N LYS A 27 7.19 -11.16 -3.52
CA LYS A 27 6.99 -10.36 -2.31
C LYS A 27 6.69 -8.92 -2.67
N MET A 28 5.48 -8.48 -2.32
CA MET A 28 5.11 -7.08 -2.35
C MET A 28 5.25 -6.53 -0.93
N HIS A 29 6.37 -5.87 -0.65
CA HIS A 29 6.60 -5.26 0.66
C HIS A 29 5.58 -4.17 0.94
N GLU A 30 5.31 -3.90 2.21
CA GLU A 30 4.36 -2.84 2.58
C GLU A 30 4.79 -1.47 2.04
N GLY A 31 6.09 -1.16 2.07
CA GLY A 31 6.61 0.05 1.44
C GLY A 31 6.32 0.14 -0.07
N ALA A 32 6.27 -1.01 -0.77
CA ALA A 32 5.88 -1.07 -2.18
C ALA A 32 4.38 -0.73 -2.35
N VAL A 33 3.52 -1.22 -1.46
CA VAL A 33 2.09 -0.90 -1.43
C VAL A 33 1.87 0.59 -1.16
N MET A 34 2.59 1.15 -0.19
CA MET A 34 2.56 2.57 0.15
C MET A 34 2.91 3.46 -1.05
N VAL A 35 4.05 3.20 -1.73
CA VAL A 35 4.44 4.02 -2.89
C VAL A 35 3.52 3.81 -4.08
N ALA A 36 3.00 2.60 -4.29
CA ALA A 36 2.04 2.33 -5.36
C ALA A 36 0.75 3.14 -5.15
N TYR A 37 0.24 3.16 -3.91
CA TYR A 37 -0.95 3.93 -3.56
C TYR A 37 -0.70 5.44 -3.58
N ALA A 38 0.45 5.91 -3.08
CA ALA A 38 0.84 7.32 -3.20
C ALA A 38 0.90 7.77 -4.67
N MET A 39 1.49 6.96 -5.54
CA MET A 39 1.54 7.22 -6.97
C MET A 39 0.17 7.12 -7.65
N HIS A 40 -0.75 6.30 -7.13
CA HIS A 40 -2.13 6.31 -7.58
C HIS A 40 -2.77 7.66 -7.27
N LEU A 41 -2.73 8.12 -6.02
CA LEU A 41 -3.30 9.40 -5.60
C LEU A 41 -2.77 10.57 -6.45
N LEU A 42 -1.46 10.65 -6.68
CA LEU A 42 -0.85 11.70 -7.50
C LEU A 42 -1.31 11.68 -8.97
N ARG A 43 -1.68 10.51 -9.51
CA ARG A 43 -2.06 10.34 -10.93
C ARG A 43 -3.55 10.48 -11.18
N THR A 44 -4.38 10.05 -10.23
CA THR A 44 -5.83 9.91 -10.42
C THR A 44 -6.63 10.97 -9.69
N THR A 45 -5.98 11.79 -8.86
CA THR A 45 -6.62 12.85 -8.09
C THR A 45 -5.92 14.19 -8.27
N GLU A 46 -6.42 15.23 -7.60
CA GLU A 46 -5.81 16.56 -7.60
C GLU A 46 -4.62 16.70 -6.63
N ALA A 47 -4.27 15.64 -5.88
CA ALA A 47 -3.15 15.66 -4.94
C ALA A 47 -1.85 16.12 -5.61
N LYS A 48 -1.17 17.08 -4.98
CA LYS A 48 0.20 17.48 -5.34
C LYS A 48 1.23 17.01 -4.33
N HIS A 49 0.79 16.63 -3.14
CA HIS A 49 1.65 16.20 -2.05
C HIS A 49 1.08 14.96 -1.37
N VAL A 50 1.89 13.92 -1.27
CA VAL A 50 1.58 12.72 -0.49
C VAL A 50 2.65 12.52 0.58
N ARG A 51 2.21 12.18 1.79
CA ARG A 51 3.06 11.83 2.92
C ARG A 51 3.01 10.32 3.13
N ILE A 52 4.17 9.71 3.28
CA ILE A 52 4.33 8.28 3.57
C ILE A 52 5.00 8.14 4.92
N HIS A 53 4.39 7.33 5.78
CA HIS A 53 4.78 7.13 7.17
C HIS A 53 5.10 5.66 7.40
N PRO A 54 6.18 5.11 6.80
CA PRO A 54 6.50 3.71 7.00
C PRO A 54 6.91 3.49 8.46
N ASP A 55 6.55 2.33 9.00
CA ASP A 55 7.18 1.91 10.25
C ASP A 55 8.69 1.64 10.04
N GLY A 56 9.45 1.59 11.14
CA GLY A 56 10.90 1.47 11.07
C GLY A 56 11.42 0.15 10.44
N GLU A 57 10.64 -0.92 10.46
CA GLU A 57 10.99 -2.21 9.83
C GLU A 57 10.63 -2.22 8.34
N HIS A 58 9.41 -1.82 8.00
CA HIS A 58 8.88 -1.73 6.64
C HIS A 58 9.68 -0.74 5.80
N GLY A 59 10.11 0.37 6.41
CA GLY A 59 11.02 1.35 5.81
C GLY A 59 12.35 0.77 5.33
N LYS A 60 12.85 -0.29 5.97
CA LYS A 60 14.15 -0.92 5.64
C LYS A 60 14.04 -2.02 4.58
N ARG A 61 12.84 -2.57 4.37
CA ARG A 61 12.61 -3.70 3.46
C ARG A 61 12.36 -3.27 2.01
N PHE A 62 12.13 -1.99 1.77
CA PHE A 62 11.87 -1.44 0.45
C PHE A 62 12.79 -0.25 0.15
N ASP A 63 13.40 -0.24 -1.04
CA ASP A 63 14.28 0.85 -1.50
C ASP A 63 13.45 2.05 -2.01
N PHE A 64 12.88 2.82 -1.08
CA PHE A 64 12.11 4.02 -1.43
C PHE A 64 12.93 5.00 -2.27
N THR A 65 14.18 5.26 -1.88
CA THR A 65 15.03 6.26 -2.51
C THR A 65 15.30 5.90 -3.97
N GLY A 66 15.81 4.69 -4.22
CA GLY A 66 16.11 4.25 -5.59
C GLY A 66 14.84 4.05 -6.42
N TRP A 67 13.76 3.56 -5.82
CA TRP A 67 12.49 3.37 -6.52
C TRP A 67 11.88 4.69 -6.99
N LEU A 68 11.89 5.73 -6.16
CA LEU A 68 11.44 7.08 -6.51
C LEU A 68 12.39 7.76 -7.52
N ALA A 69 13.70 7.60 -7.36
CA ALA A 69 14.69 8.14 -8.30
C ALA A 69 14.52 7.60 -9.72
N ARG A 70 14.27 6.29 -9.88
CA ARG A 70 13.95 5.66 -11.18
C ARG A 70 12.69 6.22 -11.83
N ARG A 71 11.87 6.96 -11.08
CA ARG A 71 10.61 7.59 -11.52
C ARG A 71 10.71 9.09 -11.61
N GLY A 72 11.93 9.65 -11.60
CA GLY A 72 12.19 11.07 -11.83
C GLY A 72 11.93 11.95 -10.61
N PHE A 73 11.81 11.36 -9.42
CA PHE A 73 11.81 12.13 -8.18
C PHE A 73 13.25 12.34 -7.70
N ASP A 74 13.61 13.59 -7.45
CA ASP A 74 14.87 13.97 -6.83
C ASP A 74 14.66 14.12 -5.33
N LYS A 75 15.55 13.54 -4.51
CA LYS A 75 15.51 13.74 -3.06
C LYS A 75 16.02 15.14 -2.73
N ALA A 76 15.11 16.08 -2.48
CA ALA A 76 15.40 17.49 -2.24
C ALA A 76 15.98 17.74 -0.83
N THR A 77 15.46 17.04 0.18
CA THR A 77 15.93 17.14 1.57
C THR A 77 15.98 15.78 2.22
N SER A 78 16.81 15.65 3.25
CA SER A 78 16.79 14.48 4.14
C SER A 78 16.16 14.85 5.48
N THR A 79 15.51 13.89 6.14
CA THR A 79 14.88 14.09 7.44
C THR A 79 15.03 12.85 8.30
N GLY A 80 15.33 13.03 9.58
CA GLY A 80 15.57 11.93 10.52
C GLY A 80 16.90 11.23 10.27
N THR A 81 17.01 9.98 10.71
CA THR A 81 18.24 9.17 10.67
C THR A 81 18.20 8.09 9.59
N THR A 82 17.07 7.91 8.90
CA THR A 82 16.91 6.88 7.88
C THR A 82 17.38 7.40 6.51
N THR A 83 17.96 6.52 5.70
CA THR A 83 18.44 6.86 4.35
C THR A 83 17.31 7.29 3.42
N TYR A 84 16.09 6.76 3.65
CA TYR A 84 14.90 7.07 2.88
C TYR A 84 14.12 8.29 3.40
N GLY A 85 14.36 8.76 4.63
CA GLY A 85 13.61 9.87 5.20
C GLY A 85 13.95 11.19 4.50
N GLY A 86 12.93 11.95 4.08
CA GLY A 86 13.13 13.20 3.35
C GLY A 86 11.98 13.60 2.43
N GLU A 87 12.18 14.70 1.70
CA GLU A 87 11.29 15.15 0.64
C GLU A 87 11.81 14.78 -0.74
N TYR A 88 10.90 14.30 -1.58
CA TYR A 88 11.14 13.85 -2.94
C TYR A 88 10.29 14.67 -3.89
N TRP A 89 10.92 15.32 -4.87
CA TRP A 89 10.28 16.28 -5.75
C TRP A 89 10.38 15.79 -7.18
N HIS A 90 9.26 15.81 -7.89
CA HIS A 90 9.21 15.48 -9.32
C HIS A 90 9.04 16.76 -10.15
N LYS A 91 9.58 16.76 -11.36
CA LYS A 91 9.58 17.95 -12.26
C LYS A 91 8.18 18.45 -12.67
N ASN A 92 7.14 17.63 -12.50
CA ASN A 92 5.75 18.01 -12.76
C ASN A 92 5.06 18.66 -11.55
N GLY A 93 5.80 18.97 -10.48
CA GLY A 93 5.29 19.60 -9.26
C GLY A 93 4.74 18.62 -8.22
N TRP A 94 4.83 17.30 -8.44
CA TRP A 94 4.50 16.33 -7.39
C TRP A 94 5.56 16.29 -6.29
N ARG A 95 5.09 16.11 -5.06
CA ARG A 95 5.92 15.98 -3.86
C ARG A 95 5.53 14.71 -3.11
N ILE A 96 6.53 13.97 -2.66
CA ILE A 96 6.37 12.87 -1.71
C ILE A 96 7.25 13.16 -0.51
N THR A 97 6.68 13.18 0.70
CA THR A 97 7.46 13.25 1.93
C THR A 97 7.44 11.89 2.59
N ILE A 98 8.61 11.32 2.82
CA ILE A 98 8.74 10.08 3.59
C ILE A 98 9.29 10.42 4.96
N HIS A 99 8.50 10.18 6.00
CA HIS A 99 8.89 10.44 7.38
C HIS A 99 8.21 9.44 8.31
N PRO A 100 8.95 8.52 8.96
CA PRO A 100 8.36 7.60 9.93
C PRO A 100 7.65 8.36 11.05
N SER A 101 6.32 8.21 11.16
CA SER A 101 5.51 8.83 12.21
C SER A 101 4.35 7.92 12.51
N SER A 102 4.27 7.42 13.75
CA SER A 102 3.14 6.62 14.21
C SER A 102 1.84 7.43 14.24
N GLY A 103 0.71 6.76 14.06
CA GLY A 103 -0.64 7.30 14.32
C GLY A 103 -1.17 8.29 13.29
N LYS A 104 -0.55 8.39 12.10
CA LYS A 104 -1.01 9.28 11.01
C LYS A 104 -1.66 8.54 9.85
N GLY A 105 -1.61 7.22 9.83
CA GLY A 105 -1.82 6.39 8.65
C GLY A 105 -0.55 6.28 7.80
N ASP A 106 -0.35 5.13 7.18
CA ASP A 106 0.81 4.84 6.34
C ASP A 106 0.95 5.77 5.13
N VAL A 107 -0.16 6.17 4.51
CA VAL A 107 -0.18 7.11 3.38
C VAL A 107 -1.25 8.17 3.60
N VAL A 108 -0.86 9.44 3.51
CA VAL A 108 -1.76 10.59 3.74
C VAL A 108 -1.63 11.60 2.63
N ALA A 109 -2.74 12.06 2.08
CA ALA A 109 -2.77 13.11 1.07
C ALA A 109 -3.93 14.07 1.29
N GLU A 110 -3.73 15.33 0.89
CA GLU A 110 -4.83 16.28 0.73
C GLU A 110 -5.29 16.25 -0.73
N VAL A 111 -6.57 15.97 -0.94
CA VAL A 111 -7.23 15.89 -2.24
C VAL A 111 -8.41 16.85 -2.23
N GLY A 112 -8.24 18.00 -2.88
CA GLY A 112 -9.20 19.10 -2.79
C GLY A 112 -9.39 19.54 -1.33
N ASN A 113 -10.62 19.44 -0.82
CA ASN A 113 -10.96 19.82 0.56
C ASN A 113 -10.99 18.63 1.53
N HIS A 114 -10.53 17.45 1.11
CA HIS A 114 -10.58 16.23 1.92
C HIS A 114 -9.19 15.66 2.17
N ILE A 115 -9.03 15.07 3.34
CA ILE A 115 -7.85 14.27 3.68
C ILE A 115 -8.17 12.83 3.30
N VAL A 116 -7.24 12.19 2.60
CA VAL A 116 -7.22 10.75 2.38
C VAL A 116 -6.16 10.17 3.30
N THR A 117 -6.57 9.24 4.16
CA THR A 117 -5.68 8.49 5.05
C THR A 117 -5.80 7.02 4.71
N ALA A 118 -4.68 6.35 4.49
CA ALA A 118 -4.65 4.94 4.19
C ALA A 118 -3.71 4.18 5.11
N GLU A 119 -4.16 3.00 5.51
CA GLU A 119 -3.33 1.99 6.16
C GLU A 119 -3.01 0.91 5.12
N CYS A 120 -1.76 0.46 5.08
CA CYS A 120 -1.24 -0.44 4.07
C CYS A 120 -0.86 -1.78 4.70
N THR A 121 -0.81 -2.83 3.89
CA THR A 121 -0.19 -4.08 4.29
C THR A 121 0.53 -4.71 3.10
N GLY A 122 1.64 -5.40 3.34
CA GLY A 122 2.37 -6.16 2.32
C GLY A 122 2.10 -7.66 2.37
N GLY A 123 2.68 -8.41 1.45
CA GLY A 123 2.69 -9.87 1.52
C GLY A 123 3.16 -10.56 0.24
N ILE A 124 3.06 -11.90 0.23
CA ILE A 124 3.42 -12.72 -0.92
C ILE A 124 2.17 -12.92 -1.79
N ILE A 125 2.22 -12.46 -3.03
CA ILE A 125 1.02 -12.34 -3.88
C ILE A 125 0.77 -13.55 -4.80
N ASN A 126 1.77 -14.41 -5.03
CA ASN A 126 1.69 -15.54 -5.95
C ASN A 126 1.61 -16.92 -5.26
N THR A 127 1.26 -16.95 -3.97
CA THR A 127 1.34 -18.18 -3.16
C THR A 127 0.00 -18.85 -2.91
N ARG A 128 0.00 -20.18 -2.93
CA ARG A 128 -1.10 -21.04 -2.47
C ARG A 128 -0.84 -21.62 -1.07
N HIS A 129 0.23 -21.21 -0.40
CA HIS A 129 0.55 -21.69 0.94
C HIS A 129 -0.44 -21.10 1.95
N ALA A 130 -1.22 -21.97 2.61
CA ALA A 130 -2.31 -21.57 3.50
C ALA A 130 -1.88 -20.54 4.56
N GLY A 131 -0.70 -20.70 5.16
CA GLY A 131 -0.19 -19.76 6.15
C GLY A 131 0.16 -18.37 5.59
N GLN A 132 0.51 -18.25 4.31
CA GLN A 132 0.77 -16.92 3.70
C GLN A 132 -0.52 -16.25 3.24
N VAL A 133 -1.45 -17.03 2.69
CA VAL A 133 -2.81 -16.55 2.38
C VAL A 133 -3.50 -16.05 3.65
N SER A 134 -3.39 -16.80 4.76
CA SER A 134 -3.94 -16.39 6.05
C SER A 134 -3.30 -15.12 6.60
N ARG A 135 -2.01 -14.88 6.36
CA ARG A 135 -1.36 -13.62 6.76
C ARG A 135 -1.90 -12.42 5.99
N LEU A 136 -2.12 -12.54 4.68
CA LEU A 136 -2.76 -11.47 3.90
C LEU A 136 -4.19 -11.18 4.39
N TYR A 137 -4.95 -12.22 4.76
CA TYR A 137 -6.29 -12.04 5.31
C TYR A 137 -6.25 -11.31 6.65
N LYS A 138 -5.34 -11.75 7.53
CA LYS A 138 -5.11 -11.09 8.83
C LYS A 138 -4.71 -9.63 8.62
N GLY A 139 -3.80 -9.37 7.68
CA GLY A 139 -3.36 -8.02 7.31
C GLY A 139 -4.53 -7.12 6.94
N LEU A 140 -5.43 -7.54 6.03
CA LEU A 140 -6.63 -6.74 5.72
C LEU A 140 -7.49 -6.45 6.96
N CYS A 141 -7.74 -7.46 7.80
CA CYS A 141 -8.52 -7.26 9.02
C CYS A 141 -7.84 -6.30 10.01
N GLU A 142 -6.51 -6.39 10.15
CA GLU A 142 -5.71 -5.51 11.01
C GLU A 142 -5.72 -4.08 10.49
N THR A 143 -5.48 -3.87 9.19
CA THR A 143 -5.56 -2.57 8.52
C THR A 143 -6.93 -1.91 8.73
N VAL A 144 -8.03 -2.66 8.55
CA VAL A 144 -9.38 -2.15 8.84
C VAL A 144 -9.56 -1.83 10.33
N GLY A 145 -9.08 -2.71 11.22
CA GLY A 145 -9.17 -2.49 12.66
C GLY A 145 -8.42 -1.23 13.14
N LEU A 146 -7.25 -0.95 12.55
CA LEU A 146 -6.49 0.26 12.81
C LEU A 146 -7.25 1.52 12.36
N LEU A 147 -7.85 1.48 11.17
CA LEU A 147 -8.68 2.59 10.67
C LEU A 147 -9.91 2.83 11.54
N MET A 148 -10.57 1.76 12.01
CA MET A 148 -11.70 1.87 12.95
C MET A 148 -11.31 2.48 14.30
N ALA A 149 -10.07 2.25 14.75
CA ALA A 149 -9.55 2.81 15.99
C ALA A 149 -8.99 4.24 15.83
N SER A 150 -8.86 4.72 14.60
CA SER A 150 -8.26 6.02 14.29
C SER A 150 -9.34 7.07 14.04
N GLU A 151 -9.27 8.19 14.78
CA GLU A 151 -10.07 9.38 14.50
C GLU A 151 -9.41 10.21 13.39
N SER A 152 -9.50 9.72 12.14
CA SER A 152 -9.02 10.49 10.99
C SER A 152 -10.17 11.24 10.32
N PRO A 153 -10.08 12.57 10.13
CA PRO A 153 -11.02 13.28 9.28
C PRO A 153 -10.85 12.82 7.82
N GLY A 154 -11.95 12.74 7.08
CA GLY A 154 -11.95 12.49 5.64
C GLY A 154 -12.09 11.02 5.23
N ARG A 155 -11.49 10.67 4.09
CA ARG A 155 -11.61 9.35 3.45
C ARG A 155 -10.57 8.40 4.04
N GLN A 156 -11.02 7.28 4.61
CA GLN A 156 -10.17 6.23 5.16
C GLN A 156 -10.12 5.02 4.21
N VAL A 157 -8.91 4.51 3.92
CA VAL A 157 -8.74 3.42 2.93
C VAL A 157 -7.82 2.33 3.46
N ALA A 158 -8.30 1.09 3.50
CA ALA A 158 -7.46 -0.09 3.72
C ALA A 158 -6.86 -0.54 2.39
N VAL A 159 -5.53 -0.52 2.26
CA VAL A 159 -4.82 -0.79 1.00
C VAL A 159 -4.02 -2.07 1.12
N ILE A 160 -4.35 -3.07 0.29
CA ILE A 160 -3.73 -4.40 0.38
C ILE A 160 -3.31 -4.91 -1.00
N PRO A 161 -2.40 -5.91 -1.09
CA PRO A 161 -2.03 -6.48 -2.37
C PRO A 161 -3.19 -7.25 -3.01
N TYR A 162 -3.30 -7.14 -4.33
CA TYR A 162 -4.24 -7.90 -5.12
C TYR A 162 -3.83 -9.37 -5.21
N THR A 163 -4.75 -10.24 -4.80
CA THR A 163 -4.80 -11.67 -5.08
C THR A 163 -6.28 -12.03 -5.18
N GLU A 164 -6.63 -13.16 -5.81
CA GLU A 164 -8.03 -13.60 -5.82
C GLU A 164 -8.60 -13.78 -4.41
N SER A 165 -7.76 -14.24 -3.48
CA SER A 165 -8.14 -14.48 -2.09
C SER A 165 -8.44 -13.16 -1.37
N THR A 166 -7.56 -12.16 -1.52
CA THR A 166 -7.76 -10.83 -0.91
C THR A 166 -8.94 -10.10 -1.54
N LEU A 167 -9.17 -10.23 -2.85
CA LEU A 167 -10.37 -9.70 -3.51
C LEU A 167 -11.66 -10.30 -2.94
N ARG A 168 -11.73 -11.63 -2.79
CA ARG A 168 -12.91 -12.31 -2.21
C ARG A 168 -13.18 -11.83 -0.78
N LEU A 169 -12.14 -11.70 0.04
CA LEU A 169 -12.30 -11.20 1.41
C LEU A 169 -12.75 -9.73 1.42
N ALA A 170 -12.07 -8.87 0.67
CA ALA A 170 -12.38 -7.44 0.57
C ALA A 170 -13.81 -7.21 0.11
N THR A 171 -14.26 -7.90 -0.94
CA THR A 171 -15.64 -7.79 -1.46
C THR A 171 -16.67 -8.13 -0.39
N ARG A 172 -16.40 -9.15 0.41
CA ARG A 172 -17.29 -9.59 1.50
C ARG A 172 -17.28 -8.64 2.71
N MET A 173 -16.17 -7.93 2.93
CA MET A 173 -16.02 -6.95 4.00
C MET A 173 -16.54 -5.56 3.61
N ALA A 174 -16.51 -5.20 2.32
CA ALA A 174 -16.79 -3.87 1.80
C ALA A 174 -18.10 -3.26 2.34
N PRO A 175 -19.25 -3.98 2.41
CA PRO A 175 -20.47 -3.39 2.97
C PRO A 175 -20.33 -2.93 4.43
N ARG A 176 -19.61 -3.69 5.27
CA ARG A 176 -19.39 -3.36 6.68
C ARG A 176 -18.35 -2.26 6.86
N CYS A 177 -17.30 -2.29 6.05
CA CYS A 177 -16.29 -1.23 6.03
C CYS A 177 -16.91 0.11 5.60
N ALA A 178 -17.77 0.10 4.57
CA ALA A 178 -18.46 1.30 4.09
C ALA A 178 -19.36 1.92 5.17
N LEU A 179 -20.06 1.11 5.98
CA LEU A 179 -20.84 1.60 7.13
C LEU A 179 -19.97 2.29 8.20
N ALA A 180 -18.69 1.93 8.27
CA ALA A 180 -17.70 2.55 9.14
C ALA A 180 -16.94 3.70 8.45
N GLY A 181 -17.30 4.10 7.22
CA GLY A 181 -16.59 5.12 6.45
C GLY A 181 -15.23 4.67 5.89
N ILE A 182 -14.97 3.36 5.86
CA ILE A 182 -13.71 2.77 5.42
C ILE A 182 -13.89 2.13 4.04
N GLU A 183 -13.03 2.53 3.10
CA GLU A 183 -12.93 1.93 1.78
C GLU A 183 -11.83 0.87 1.74
N ILE A 184 -11.84 0.02 0.72
CA ILE A 184 -10.79 -0.99 0.51
C ILE A 184 -10.26 -0.84 -0.91
N ALA A 185 -8.93 -0.78 -1.07
CA ALA A 185 -8.27 -0.74 -2.35
C ALA A 185 -7.28 -1.92 -2.50
N LEU A 186 -7.21 -2.49 -3.70
CA LEU A 186 -6.32 -3.59 -4.04
C LEU A 186 -5.19 -3.09 -4.96
N VAL A 187 -3.95 -3.42 -4.61
CA VAL A 187 -2.76 -3.04 -5.39
C VAL A 187 -2.23 -4.22 -6.19
N GLY A 188 -2.27 -4.09 -7.53
CA GLY A 188 -1.70 -5.05 -8.47
C GLY A 188 -0.16 -5.00 -8.50
N SER A 189 0.45 -6.05 -9.05
CA SER A 189 1.91 -6.19 -9.11
C SER A 189 2.60 -5.09 -9.90
N ARG A 190 1.88 -4.33 -10.73
CA ARG A 190 2.43 -3.21 -11.50
C ARG A 190 1.85 -1.86 -11.04
N GLY A 191 1.41 -1.79 -9.79
CA GLY A 191 0.91 -0.56 -9.19
C GLY A 191 -0.45 -0.12 -9.73
N GLU A 192 -1.20 -1.03 -10.36
CA GLU A 192 -2.63 -0.83 -10.57
C GLU A 192 -3.32 -0.75 -9.21
N VAL A 193 -4.26 0.17 -9.04
CA VAL A 193 -5.05 0.28 -7.83
C VAL A 193 -6.52 0.20 -8.22
N THR A 194 -7.24 -0.73 -7.60
CA THR A 194 -8.66 -0.96 -7.83
C THR A 194 -9.41 -0.83 -6.53
N ASP A 195 -10.34 0.11 -6.47
CA ASP A 195 -11.26 0.25 -5.33
C ASP A 195 -12.28 -0.90 -5.33
N VAL A 196 -12.55 -1.46 -4.15
CA VAL A 196 -13.53 -2.52 -3.96
C VAL A 196 -14.86 -1.90 -3.60
N VAL A 197 -15.79 -1.93 -4.54
CA VAL A 197 -17.14 -1.39 -4.34
C VAL A 197 -18.02 -2.47 -3.67
N ALA A 198 -18.79 -2.07 -2.67
CA ALA A 198 -19.84 -2.93 -2.13
C ALA A 198 -20.85 -3.22 -3.24
N ALA A 199 -21.15 -4.49 -3.51
CA ALA A 199 -22.28 -4.82 -4.36
C ALA A 199 -23.54 -4.28 -3.69
N ASP A 200 -24.29 -3.41 -4.38
CA ASP A 200 -25.58 -2.90 -3.89
C ASP A 200 -26.46 -4.10 -3.55
N GLY A 201 -26.78 -4.25 -2.26
CA GLY A 201 -27.55 -5.35 -1.71
C GLY A 201 -29.03 -5.31 -2.09
N ARG A 202 -29.36 -5.23 -3.38
CA ARG A 202 -30.68 -5.56 -3.90
C ARG A 202 -30.66 -7.00 -4.42
N GLN A 203 -30.90 -7.93 -3.52
CA GLN A 203 -31.58 -9.20 -3.81
C GLN A 203 -32.77 -9.33 -2.87
#